data_AF-A0A8T6NBL7-F1
#
_entry.id   AF-A0A8T6NBL7-F1
#
_cell.length_a   1.000
_cell.length_b   1.000
_cell.length_c   1.000
_cell.angle_alpha   90.00
_cell.angle_beta   90.00
_cell.angle_gamma   90.00
#
_symmetry.space_group_name_H-M   'P 1'
#
loop_
_entity.id
_entity.type
_entity.pdbx_description
1 polymer ?
#
loop_
_entity_poly.entity_id
_entity_poly.type
_entity_poly.pdbx_seq_one_letter_code
_entity_poly.pdbx_strand_id
1 'polypeptide(L)'
;MTGKKFIQSNSSDHARDATKALYQKRKEDLVKELVDPICIISNANEILSMRLGKFVNDDTRAYFEMISKSVTKTKTLIEELRQEIS
;
A
#
# COMPACT_ATOMS: atom_id res chain seq x y z
N MET A 1 -41.46 30.94 31.14
CA MET A 1 -41.41 29.68 30.37
C MET A 1 -40.94 29.99 28.96
N THR A 2 -40.40 28.99 28.25
CA THR A 2 -39.73 29.01 26.92
C THR A 2 -38.30 29.58 26.93
N GLY A 3 -37.26 28.89 26.48
CA GLY A 3 -37.10 27.52 25.98
C GLY A 3 -35.61 27.35 25.64
N LYS A 4 -34.91 26.40 26.30
CA LYS A 4 -33.51 26.09 25.99
C LYS A 4 -33.46 25.37 24.64
N LYS A 5 -32.99 26.04 23.58
CA LYS A 5 -32.55 25.35 22.36
C LYS A 5 -31.21 24.67 22.65
N PHE A 6 -31.24 23.36 22.75
CA PHE A 6 -30.05 22.51 22.79
C PHE A 6 -29.31 22.64 21.46
N ILE A 7 -28.05 23.11 21.52
CA ILE A 7 -27.08 22.96 20.44
C ILE A 7 -26.47 21.57 20.61
N GLN A 8 -26.95 20.60 19.83
CA GLN A 8 -26.44 19.24 19.84
C GLN A 8 -26.24 18.77 18.39
N SER A 9 -25.32 19.43 17.68
CA SER A 9 -24.95 19.06 16.30
C SER A 9 -23.45 19.15 16.00
N ASN A 10 -22.66 19.94 16.74
CA ASN A 10 -21.23 20.10 16.42
C ASN A 10 -20.36 18.88 16.79
N SER A 11 -20.75 18.09 17.80
CA SER A 11 -19.91 16.99 18.28
C SER A 11 -19.86 15.79 17.33
N SER A 12 -20.93 15.55 16.56
CA SER A 12 -21.00 14.43 15.62
C SER A 12 -20.20 14.68 14.34
N ASP A 13 -20.18 15.92 13.87
CA ASP A 13 -19.47 16.29 12.63
C ASP A 13 -17.96 16.27 12.84
N HIS A 14 -17.47 16.80 13.97
CA HIS A 14 -16.05 16.69 14.35
C HIS A 14 -15.60 15.24 14.56
N ALA A 15 -16.46 14.37 15.10
CA ALA A 15 -16.15 12.95 15.25
C ALA A 15 -16.06 12.21 13.91
N ARG A 16 -16.93 12.55 12.94
CA ARG A 16 -16.90 12.00 11.57
C ARG A 16 -15.67 12.46 10.80
N ASP A 17 -15.31 13.73 10.94
CA ASP A 17 -14.12 14.30 10.30
C ASP A 17 -12.82 13.72 10.88
N ALA A 18 -12.74 13.56 12.21
CA ALA A 18 -11.60 12.92 12.85
C ALA A 18 -11.45 11.45 12.44
N THR A 19 -12.57 10.73 12.29
CA THR A 19 -12.58 9.35 11.81
C THR A 19 -12.08 9.25 10.36
N LYS A 20 -12.55 10.14 9.49
CA LYS A 20 -12.09 10.19 8.09
C LYS A 20 -10.60 10.50 7.98
N ALA A 21 -10.09 11.44 8.79
CA ALA A 21 -8.68 11.78 8.84
C ALA A 21 -7.81 10.60 9.33
N LEU A 22 -8.27 9.85 10.33
CA LEU A 22 -7.62 8.62 10.80
C LEU A 22 -7.56 7.55 9.72
N TYR A 23 -8.66 7.32 8.99
CA TYR A 23 -8.68 6.37 7.88
C TYR A 23 -7.73 6.78 6.76
N GLN A 24 -7.68 8.07 6.41
CA GLN A 24 -6.77 8.57 5.37
C GLN A 24 -5.31 8.38 5.77
N LYS A 25 -4.95 8.78 7.01
CA LYS A 25 -3.61 8.58 7.54
C LYS A 25 -3.22 7.10 7.56
N ARG A 26 -4.15 6.22 7.96
CA ARG A 26 -3.87 4.77 7.96
C ARG A 26 -3.60 4.24 6.56
N LYS A 27 -4.30 4.73 5.53
CA LYS A 27 -4.03 4.36 4.13
C LYS A 27 -2.65 4.83 3.67
N GLU A 28 -2.26 6.06 3.99
CA GLU A 28 -0.93 6.60 3.69
C GLU A 28 0.18 5.77 4.35
N ASP A 29 0.01 5.44 5.63
CA ASP A 29 0.98 4.65 6.40
C ASP A 29 1.13 3.25 5.77
N LEU A 30 0.03 2.59 5.42
CA LEU A 30 0.06 1.29 4.75
C LEU A 30 0.78 1.35 3.39
N VAL A 31 0.53 2.39 2.61
CA VAL A 31 1.20 2.60 1.32
C VAL A 31 2.71 2.80 1.49
N LYS A 32 3.14 3.51 2.53
CA LYS A 32 4.57 3.67 2.86
C LYS A 32 5.17 2.34 3.33
N GLU A 33 4.50 1.63 4.23
CA GLU A 33 4.93 0.35 4.77
C GLU A 33 5.05 -0.75 3.71
N LEU A 34 4.29 -0.69 2.61
CA LEU A 34 4.35 -1.67 1.51
C LEU A 34 5.54 -1.48 0.55
N VAL A 35 6.11 -0.28 0.48
CA VAL A 35 7.19 0.03 -0.47
C VAL A 35 8.46 -0.74 -0.13
N ASP A 36 8.84 -0.75 1.15
CA ASP A 36 10.09 -1.37 1.59
C ASP A 36 10.13 -2.88 1.33
N PRO A 37 9.10 -3.67 1.72
CA PRO A 37 9.06 -5.10 1.41
C PRO A 37 9.16 -5.41 -0.09
N ILE A 38 8.49 -4.62 -0.94
CA ILE A 38 8.50 -4.84 -2.38
C ILE A 38 9.88 -4.55 -2.97
N CYS A 39 10.55 -3.51 -2.51
CA CYS A 39 11.93 -3.22 -2.89
C CYS A 39 12.88 -4.35 -2.47
N ILE A 40 12.73 -4.88 -1.25
CA ILE A 40 13.52 -6.02 -0.77
C ILE A 40 13.31 -7.26 -1.65
N ILE A 41 12.05 -7.61 -1.94
CA ILE A 41 11.71 -8.76 -2.80
C ILE A 41 12.27 -8.57 -4.22
N SER A 42 12.10 -7.37 -4.79
CA SER A 42 12.62 -7.01 -6.11
C SER A 42 14.13 -7.24 -6.19
N ASN A 43 14.87 -6.67 -5.23
CA ASN A 43 16.32 -6.73 -5.20
C ASN A 43 16.83 -8.15 -4.97
N ALA A 44 16.21 -8.89 -4.05
CA ALA A 44 16.55 -10.28 -3.79
C ALA A 44 16.33 -11.14 -5.06
N ASN A 45 15.18 -10.99 -5.72
CA ASN A 45 14.87 -11.73 -6.93
C ASN A 45 15.84 -11.42 -8.08
N GLU A 46 16.20 -10.15 -8.25
CA GLU A 46 17.17 -9.72 -9.27
C GLU A 46 18.55 -10.33 -9.02
N ILE A 47 19.06 -10.24 -7.79
CA ILE A 47 20.37 -10.81 -7.42
C ILE A 47 20.37 -12.33 -7.61
N LEU A 48 19.31 -13.01 -7.18
CA LEU A 48 19.18 -14.46 -7.32
C LEU A 48 19.09 -14.88 -8.78
N SER A 49 18.27 -14.21 -9.59
CA SER A 49 18.15 -14.47 -11.02
C SER A 49 19.49 -14.26 -11.73
N MET A 50 20.19 -13.16 -11.45
CA MET A 50 21.49 -12.86 -12.06
C MET A 50 22.57 -13.88 -11.68
N ARG A 51 22.61 -14.33 -10.42
CA ARG A 51 23.65 -15.25 -9.93
C ARG A 51 23.34 -16.71 -10.23
N LEU A 52 22.07 -17.11 -10.14
CA LEU A 52 21.64 -18.51 -10.18
C LEU A 52 20.92 -18.88 -11.48
N GLY A 53 20.40 -17.92 -12.25
CA GLY A 53 19.51 -18.17 -13.39
C GLY A 53 20.08 -19.10 -14.48
N LYS A 54 21.40 -19.10 -14.66
CA LYS A 54 22.09 -20.00 -15.61
C LYS A 54 22.34 -21.42 -15.07
N PHE A 55 22.22 -21.62 -13.76
CA PHE A 55 22.49 -22.89 -13.07
C PHE A 55 21.21 -23.65 -12.71
N VAL A 56 20.04 -23.03 -12.88
CA VAL A 56 18.74 -23.63 -12.58
C VAL A 56 18.03 -24.05 -13.86
N ASN A 57 17.07 -24.96 -13.72
CA ASN A 57 16.21 -25.39 -14.82
C ASN A 57 15.22 -24.29 -15.26
N ASP A 58 14.56 -24.51 -16.39
CA ASP A 58 13.65 -23.52 -16.98
C ASP A 58 12.45 -23.23 -16.08
N ASP A 59 11.90 -24.23 -15.38
CA ASP A 59 10.82 -24.04 -14.42
C ASP A 59 11.22 -23.09 -13.28
N THR A 60 12.43 -23.24 -12.74
CA THR A 60 12.95 -22.35 -11.70
C THR A 60 13.21 -20.95 -12.24
N ARG A 61 13.71 -20.84 -13.47
CA ARG A 61 13.91 -19.54 -14.13
C ARG A 61 12.57 -18.83 -14.35
N ALA A 62 11.51 -19.56 -14.68
CA ALA A 62 10.16 -19.01 -14.82
C ALA A 62 9.66 -18.41 -13.50
N TYR A 63 10.00 -18.97 -12.34
CA TYR A 63 9.64 -18.35 -11.05
C TYR A 63 10.30 -16.98 -10.85
N PHE A 64 11.57 -16.79 -11.24
CA PHE A 64 12.19 -15.46 -11.18
C PHE A 64 11.43 -14.44 -12.04
N GLU A 65 10.99 -14.84 -13.23
CA GLU A 65 10.21 -13.97 -14.11
C GLU A 65 8.80 -13.69 -13.54
N MET A 66 8.15 -14.70 -12.97
CA MET A 66 6.86 -14.55 -12.28
C MET A 66 6.96 -13.58 -11.10
N ILE A 67 8.01 -13.68 -10.28
CA ILE A 67 8.25 -12.76 -9.17
C ILE A 67 8.48 -11.34 -9.69
N SER A 68 9.30 -11.16 -10.72
CA SER A 68 9.52 -9.84 -11.35
C SER A 68 8.22 -9.23 -11.86
N LYS A 69 7.37 -9.99 -12.57
CA LYS A 69 6.05 -9.53 -13.04
C LYS A 69 5.14 -9.15 -11.88
N SER A 70 5.14 -9.94 -10.81
CA SER A 70 4.32 -9.70 -9.62
C SER A 70 4.74 -8.43 -8.90
N VAL A 71 6.05 -8.25 -8.68
CA VAL A 71 6.63 -7.02 -8.10
C VAL A 71 6.24 -5.79 -8.93
N THR A 72 6.37 -5.84 -10.24
CA THR A 72 5.97 -4.73 -11.12
C THR A 72 4.50 -4.40 -10.97
N LYS A 73 3.61 -5.40 -11.01
CA LYS A 73 2.18 -5.20 -10.82
C LYS A 73 1.87 -4.59 -9.45
N THR A 74 2.51 -5.06 -8.38
CA THR A 74 2.30 -4.50 -7.04
C THR A 74 2.79 -3.05 -6.94
N LYS A 75 3.93 -2.71 -7.56
CA LYS A 75 4.40 -1.31 -7.62
C LYS A 75 3.39 -0.41 -8.34
N THR A 76 2.82 -0.86 -9.47
CA THR A 76 1.77 -0.12 -10.17
C THR A 76 0.54 0.11 -9.29
N LEU A 77 0.04 -0.93 -8.63
CA LEU A 77 -1.13 -0.81 -7.73
C LEU A 77 -0.87 0.14 -6.56
N ILE A 78 0.36 0.16 -6.02
CA ILE A 78 0.72 1.11 -4.96
C ILE A 78 0.74 2.54 -5.47
N GLU A 79 1.23 2.77 -6.69
CA GLU A 79 1.25 4.10 -7.29
C GLU A 79 -0.17 4.60 -7.59
N GLU A 80 -1.06 3.72 -8.06
CA GLU A 80 -2.49 4.02 -8.18
C GLU A 80 -3.10 4.41 -6.82
N LEU A 81 -2.82 3.64 -5.76
CA LEU A 81 -3.27 3.95 -4.41
C LEU A 81 -2.72 5.29 -3.89
N ARG A 82 -1.48 5.67 -4.25
CA ARG A 82 -0.91 6.98 -3.88
C ARG A 82 -1.65 8.14 -4.54
N GLN A 83 -2.07 7.96 -5.79
CA GLN A 83 -2.83 8.96 -6.55
C GLN A 83 -4.25 9.12 -6.00
N GLU A 84 -4.87 8.04 -5.52
CA GLU A 84 -6.18 8.11 -4.84
C GLU A 84 -6.13 8.78 -3.47
N ILE A 85 -4.95 8.81 -2.85
CA ILE A 85 -4.73 9.38 -1.52
C ILE A 85 -4.32 10.86 -1.56
N SER A 86 -3.73 11.32 -2.67
CA SER A 86 -3.26 12.71 -2.89
C SER A 86 -4.38 13.63 -3.35
#